data_AF-A0A965MP24-F1
#
_entry.id   AF-A0A965MP24-F1
#
_cell.length_a   1.000
_cell.length_b   1.000
_cell.length_c   1.000
_cell.angle_alpha   90.00
_cell.angle_beta   90.00
_cell.angle_gamma   90.00
#
_symmetry.space_group_name_H-M   'P 1'
#
loop_
_entity.id
_entity.type
_entity.pdbx_description
1 polymer ?
#
loop_
_entity_poly.entity_id
_entity_poly.type
_entity_poly.pdbx_seq_one_letter_code
_entity_poly.pdbx_strand_id
1 'polypeptide(L)'
;MSESFAALFEESLKRSEMRTGEVITAEVVRIEHNHVVVNAGLKSEAYVPIEEFKNDQGELEVQAGDFVSVAIGSVENGYGDTILSRDTAKRLASWMSLEKALESGEFVTGTTSGKVKGGLTVLVNGIRAFLPGSLIDTRPIKDLSPYENKTMEFKVIKLDRKRNNV
;
A
#
# COMPACT_ATOMS: atom_id res chain seq x y z
N MET A 1 16.52 -41.02 7.67
CA MET A 1 16.86 -39.86 6.80
C MET A 1 15.68 -39.50 5.87
N SER A 2 14.47 -39.37 6.41
CA SER A 2 13.25 -38.99 5.66
C SER A 2 12.58 -37.72 6.19
N GLU A 3 13.01 -37.22 7.35
CA GLU A 3 12.42 -36.04 8.01
C GLU A 3 12.84 -34.71 7.36
N SER A 4 13.97 -34.67 6.65
CA SER A 4 14.46 -33.45 6.00
C SER A 4 13.64 -33.03 4.77
N PHE A 5 13.13 -33.99 3.98
CA PHE A 5 12.30 -33.67 2.82
C PHE A 5 10.88 -33.25 3.24
N ALA A 6 10.30 -33.93 4.23
CA ALA A 6 9.00 -33.55 4.78
C ALA A 6 9.06 -32.13 5.39
N ALA A 7 10.09 -31.82 6.17
CA ALA A 7 10.27 -30.49 6.76
C ALA A 7 10.50 -29.41 5.70
N LEU A 8 11.38 -29.63 4.71
CA LEU A 8 11.62 -28.67 3.62
C LEU A 8 10.39 -28.50 2.71
N PHE A 9 9.62 -29.56 2.49
CA PHE A 9 8.37 -29.50 1.73
C PHE A 9 7.28 -28.77 2.50
N GLU A 10 7.19 -28.97 3.82
CA GLU A 10 6.28 -28.24 4.69
C GLU A 10 6.67 -26.75 4.81
N GLU A 11 7.96 -26.43 4.80
CA GLU A 11 8.47 -25.05 4.72
C GLU A 11 8.13 -24.40 3.36
N SER A 12 8.25 -25.15 2.26
CA SER A 12 7.85 -24.71 0.92
C SER A 12 6.33 -24.54 0.78
N LEU A 13 5.55 -25.41 1.42
CA LEU A 13 4.09 -25.32 1.52
C LEU A 13 3.66 -24.13 2.37
N LYS A 14 4.30 -23.88 3.53
CA LYS A 14 4.06 -22.70 4.36
C LYS A 14 4.47 -21.39 3.68
N ARG A 15 5.46 -21.43 2.78
CA ARG A 15 5.79 -20.30 1.91
C ARG A 15 4.79 -20.12 0.76
N SER A 16 4.10 -21.19 0.37
CA SER A 16 3.02 -21.19 -0.62
C SER A 16 1.64 -20.90 -0.04
N GLU A 17 1.46 -21.00 1.28
CA GLU A 17 0.35 -20.40 2.02
C GLU A 17 0.57 -18.89 2.06
N MET A 18 0.35 -18.26 0.90
CA MET A 18 0.43 -16.83 0.74
C MET A 18 -0.47 -16.17 1.77
N ARG A 19 0.12 -15.29 2.58
CA ARG A 19 -0.63 -14.58 3.61
C ARG A 19 -1.54 -13.56 2.94
N THR A 20 -2.79 -13.51 3.38
CA THR A 20 -3.69 -12.40 3.03
C THR A 20 -3.00 -11.07 3.38
N GLY A 21 -2.92 -10.16 2.40
CA GLY A 21 -2.22 -8.88 2.51
C GLY A 21 -0.76 -8.88 2.05
N GLU A 22 -0.27 -9.92 1.38
CA GLU A 22 1.05 -9.88 0.72
C GLU A 22 0.96 -9.19 -0.65
N VAL A 23 1.97 -8.38 -0.99
CA VAL A 23 2.09 -7.70 -2.29
C VAL A 23 2.93 -8.59 -3.22
N ILE A 24 2.34 -9.00 -4.33
CA ILE A 24 2.97 -9.85 -5.34
C ILE A 24 2.98 -9.15 -6.70
N THR A 25 3.93 -9.51 -7.55
CA THR A 25 3.97 -9.05 -8.94
C THR A 25 3.13 -9.98 -9.80
N ALA A 26 2.18 -9.44 -10.55
CA ALA A 26 1.32 -10.18 -11.45
C ALA A 26 1.44 -9.65 -12.88
N GLU A 27 1.40 -10.55 -13.86
CA GLU A 27 1.39 -10.23 -15.28
C GLU A 27 -0.05 -10.05 -15.76
N VAL A 28 -0.31 -8.99 -16.53
CA VAL A 28 -1.62 -8.77 -17.15
C VAL A 28 -1.78 -9.72 -18.34
N VAL A 29 -2.69 -10.70 -18.22
CA VAL A 29 -2.96 -11.66 -19.29
C VAL A 29 -3.93 -11.08 -20.31
N ARG A 30 -5.03 -10.49 -19.83
CA ARG A 30 -6.08 -9.90 -20.67
C ARG A 30 -6.78 -8.76 -19.96
N ILE A 31 -7.20 -7.78 -20.74
CA ILE A 31 -7.98 -6.62 -20.28
C ILE A 31 -9.37 -6.76 -20.88
N GLU A 32 -10.39 -6.84 -20.03
CA GLU A 32 -11.80 -6.83 -20.45
C GLU A 32 -12.48 -5.53 -20.00
N HIS A 33 -13.69 -5.24 -20.49
CA HIS A 33 -14.37 -3.96 -20.29
C HIS A 33 -14.58 -3.56 -18.82
N ASN A 34 -14.72 -4.52 -17.91
CA ASN A 34 -15.01 -4.27 -16.49
C ASN A 34 -13.91 -4.77 -15.53
N HIS A 35 -13.04 -5.67 -16.00
CA HIS A 35 -12.05 -6.36 -15.17
C HIS A 35 -10.80 -6.68 -16.00
N VAL A 36 -9.66 -6.64 -15.33
CA VAL A 36 -8.36 -7.05 -15.85
C VAL A 36 -8.01 -8.38 -15.21
N VAL A 37 -7.65 -9.35 -16.05
CA VAL A 37 -7.21 -10.66 -15.60
C VAL A 37 -5.70 -10.65 -15.48
N VAL A 38 -5.23 -10.93 -14.29
CA VAL A 38 -3.80 -10.97 -13.97
C VAL A 38 -3.40 -12.35 -13.49
N ASN A 39 -2.20 -12.77 -13.86
CA ASN A 39 -1.59 -14.00 -13.42
C ASN A 39 -0.41 -13.67 -12.51
N ALA A 40 -0.51 -14.07 -11.24
CA ALA A 40 0.53 -13.84 -10.24
C ALA A 40 1.33 -15.11 -9.91
N GLY A 41 1.30 -16.14 -10.77
CA GLY A 41 1.88 -17.45 -10.48
C GLY A 41 1.09 -18.26 -9.44
N LEU A 42 -0.17 -17.88 -9.23
CA LEU A 42 -1.13 -18.53 -8.36
C LEU A 42 -1.78 -19.73 -9.05
N LYS A 43 -2.48 -20.58 -8.28
CA LYS A 43 -3.27 -21.70 -8.81
C LYS A 43 -4.42 -21.26 -9.73
N SER A 44 -4.90 -20.03 -9.56
CA SER A 44 -6.02 -19.45 -10.30
C SER A 44 -5.64 -18.08 -10.86
N GLU A 45 -6.25 -17.72 -11.99
CA GLU A 45 -6.26 -16.35 -12.49
C GLU A 45 -6.97 -15.43 -11.48
N ALA A 46 -6.52 -14.17 -11.42
CA ALA A 46 -7.11 -13.18 -10.55
C ALA A 46 -7.78 -12.08 -11.36
N TYR A 47 -8.91 -11.61 -10.85
CA TYR A 47 -9.70 -10.56 -11.47
C TYR A 47 -9.58 -9.29 -10.65
N VAL A 48 -9.12 -8.23 -11.30
CA VAL A 48 -8.98 -6.90 -10.69
C VAL A 48 -9.91 -5.94 -11.43
N PRO A 49 -10.77 -5.18 -10.75
CA PRO A 49 -11.64 -4.20 -11.41
C PRO A 49 -10.81 -3.20 -12.23
N ILE A 50 -11.28 -2.90 -13.45
CA ILE A 50 -10.56 -1.98 -14.35
C ILE A 50 -10.42 -0.57 -13.75
N GLU A 51 -11.33 -0.20 -12.85
CA GLU A 51 -11.31 1.07 -12.11
C GLU A 51 -10.02 1.25 -11.30
N GLU A 52 -9.42 0.18 -10.78
CA GLU A 52 -8.17 0.25 -10.03
C GLU A 52 -6.94 0.51 -10.94
N PHE A 53 -7.10 0.35 -12.25
CA PHE A 53 -6.07 0.65 -13.25
C PHE A 53 -6.24 2.00 -13.92
N LYS A 54 -7.32 2.71 -13.62
CA LYS A 54 -7.53 4.07 -14.10
C LYS A 54 -6.76 5.05 -13.23
N ASN A 55 -6.08 6.01 -13.86
CA ASN A 55 -5.51 7.16 -13.18
C ASN A 55 -6.60 8.19 -12.81
N ASP A 56 -6.22 9.26 -12.11
CA ASP A 56 -7.14 10.37 -11.76
C ASP A 56 -7.77 11.08 -12.99
N GLN A 57 -7.24 10.83 -14.19
CA GLN A 57 -7.75 11.34 -15.47
C GLN A 57 -8.67 10.33 -16.20
N GLY A 58 -8.86 9.14 -15.64
CA GLY A 58 -9.71 8.09 -16.21
C GLY A 58 -9.05 7.24 -17.29
N GLU A 59 -7.75 7.43 -17.55
CA GLU A 59 -6.98 6.67 -18.53
C GLU A 59 -6.42 5.39 -17.91
N LEU A 60 -6.40 4.31 -18.70
CA LEU A 60 -5.88 3.02 -18.28
C LEU A 60 -4.34 3.02 -18.38
N GLU A 61 -3.65 2.83 -17.27
CA GLU A 61 -2.18 2.83 -17.23
C GLU A 61 -1.53 1.48 -17.56
N VAL A 62 -2.31 0.47 -17.95
CA VAL A 62 -1.80 -0.91 -18.13
C VAL A 62 -2.15 -1.47 -19.49
N GLN A 63 -1.24 -2.26 -20.05
CA GLN A 63 -1.45 -3.03 -21.27
C GLN A 63 -1.35 -4.53 -20.98
N ALA A 64 -1.85 -5.36 -21.91
CA ALA A 64 -1.65 -6.80 -21.83
C ALA A 64 -0.15 -7.12 -21.96
N GLY A 65 0.39 -7.89 -21.01
CA GLY A 65 1.81 -8.20 -20.87
C GLY A 65 2.57 -7.34 -19.86
N ASP A 66 1.94 -6.31 -19.26
CA ASP A 66 2.59 -5.51 -18.22
C ASP A 66 2.62 -6.25 -16.86
N PHE A 67 3.65 -5.95 -16.07
CA PHE A 67 3.77 -6.43 -14.69
C PHE A 67 3.28 -5.38 -13.70
N VAL A 68 2.31 -5.77 -12.87
CA VAL A 68 1.66 -4.90 -11.89
C VAL A 68 1.79 -5.49 -10.49
N SER A 69 2.02 -4.63 -9.49
CA SER A 69 2.02 -5.03 -8.09
C SER A 69 0.60 -5.03 -7.53
N VAL A 70 0.16 -6.19 -7.05
CA VAL A 70 -1.21 -6.44 -6.56
C VAL A 70 -1.14 -7.11 -5.20
N ALA A 71 -2.08 -6.80 -4.31
CA ALA A 71 -2.15 -7.40 -2.99
C ALA A 71 -3.26 -8.44 -2.92
N ILE A 72 -2.98 -9.55 -2.24
CA ILE A 72 -3.95 -10.62 -2.02
C ILE A 72 -4.96 -10.18 -0.97
N GLY A 73 -6.20 -9.89 -1.39
CA GLY A 73 -7.27 -9.47 -0.48
C GLY A 73 -7.87 -10.65 0.26
N SER A 74 -8.37 -11.64 -0.47
CA SER A 74 -8.91 -12.89 0.09
C SER A 74 -8.71 -14.03 -0.89
N VAL A 75 -8.25 -15.16 -0.35
CA VAL A 75 -8.19 -16.45 -1.04
C VAL A 75 -9.51 -17.13 -0.72
N GLU A 76 -10.28 -17.51 -1.75
CA GLU A 76 -11.54 -18.27 -1.68
C GLU A 76 -12.85 -17.50 -1.43
N ASN A 77 -13.47 -17.06 -2.53
CA ASN A 77 -14.93 -16.98 -2.61
C ASN A 77 -15.51 -18.27 -3.22
N GLY A 78 -15.24 -19.47 -2.67
CA GLY A 78 -15.92 -20.73 -3.04
C GLY A 78 -15.84 -21.23 -4.51
N TYR A 79 -15.41 -20.40 -5.46
CA TYR A 79 -15.28 -20.63 -6.90
C TYR A 79 -13.81 -20.66 -7.35
N GLY A 80 -12.86 -20.50 -6.42
CA GLY A 80 -11.42 -20.49 -6.72
C GLY A 80 -10.86 -19.15 -7.21
N ASP A 81 -11.68 -18.10 -7.27
CA ASP A 81 -11.25 -16.76 -7.66
C ASP A 81 -10.49 -16.06 -6.52
N THR A 82 -9.34 -15.47 -6.86
CA THR A 82 -8.57 -14.63 -5.93
C THR A 82 -8.92 -13.18 -6.18
N ILE A 83 -9.47 -12.50 -5.17
CA ILE A 83 -9.72 -11.05 -5.24
C ILE A 83 -8.40 -10.35 -4.96
N LEU A 84 -7.87 -9.69 -5.99
CA LEU A 84 -6.69 -8.86 -5.90
C LEU A 84 -7.12 -7.39 -5.97
N SER A 85 -6.46 -6.56 -5.17
CA SER A 85 -6.70 -5.11 -5.18
C SER A 85 -5.36 -4.37 -5.21
N ARG A 86 -5.16 -3.57 -6.25
CA ARG A 86 -4.08 -2.61 -6.41
C ARG A 86 -4.21 -1.45 -5.42
N ASP A 87 -5.41 -1.03 -5.07
CA ASP A 87 -5.59 0.03 -4.06
C ASP A 87 -5.14 -0.42 -2.67
N THR A 88 -5.47 -1.66 -2.31
CA THR A 88 -4.96 -2.30 -1.10
C THR A 88 -3.44 -2.47 -1.18
N ALA A 89 -2.90 -2.81 -2.35
CA ALA A 89 -1.45 -2.93 -2.59
C ALA A 89 -0.71 -1.60 -2.41
N LYS A 90 -1.22 -0.51 -3.01
CA LYS A 90 -0.66 0.85 -2.87
C LYS A 90 -0.64 1.28 -1.41
N ARG A 91 -1.73 1.01 -0.66
CA ARG A 91 -1.78 1.30 0.77
C ARG A 91 -0.77 0.48 1.55
N LEU A 92 -0.72 -0.84 1.36
CA LEU A 92 0.23 -1.71 2.05
C LEU A 92 1.68 -1.35 1.74
N ALA A 93 2.01 -1.07 0.47
CA ALA A 93 3.33 -0.62 0.06
C ALA A 93 3.71 0.71 0.73
N SER A 94 2.76 1.64 0.82
CA SER A 94 2.95 2.91 1.53
C SER A 94 3.18 2.69 3.03
N TRP A 95 2.45 1.76 3.65
CA TRP A 95 2.68 1.37 5.04
C TRP A 95 4.06 0.74 5.27
N MET A 96 4.49 -0.17 4.39
CA MET A 96 5.82 -0.77 4.45
C MET A 96 6.93 0.27 4.28
N SER A 97 6.73 1.25 3.38
CA SER A 97 7.65 2.37 3.20
C SER A 97 7.73 3.24 4.46
N LEU A 98 6.60 3.52 5.12
CA LEU A 98 6.57 4.28 6.37
C LEU A 98 7.19 3.51 7.54
N GLU A 99 6.97 2.20 7.63
CA GLU A 99 7.58 1.33 8.64
C GLU A 99 9.10 1.29 8.46
N LYS A 100 9.57 1.14 7.21
CA LYS A 100 10.99 1.24 6.88
C LYS A 100 11.56 2.63 7.20
N ALA A 101 10.82 3.70 6.93
CA ALA A 101 11.24 5.06 7.27
C ALA A 101 11.30 5.28 8.79
N LEU A 102 10.42 4.64 9.57
CA LEU A 102 10.48 4.67 11.03
C LEU A 102 11.72 3.93 11.57
N GLU A 103 12.06 2.76 11.02
CA GLU A 103 13.22 1.98 11.43
C GLU A 103 14.56 2.63 11.02
N SER A 104 14.64 3.13 9.79
CA SER A 104 15.85 3.79 9.25
C SER A 104 15.99 5.25 9.71
N GLY A 105 14.89 5.88 10.13
CA GLY A 105 14.83 7.30 10.42
C GLY A 105 14.89 8.19 9.18
N GLU A 106 14.59 7.64 7.99
CA GLU A 106 14.52 8.38 6.73
C GLU A 106 13.44 9.47 6.75
N PHE A 107 13.67 10.51 5.96
CA PHE A 107 12.69 11.58 5.75
C PHE A 107 11.67 11.16 4.70
N VAL A 108 10.40 11.42 4.98
CA VAL A 108 9.28 11.15 4.08
C VAL A 108 8.69 12.46 3.58
N THR A 109 8.48 12.56 2.28
CA THR A 109 7.83 13.73 1.67
C THR A 109 6.32 13.64 1.86
N GLY A 110 5.72 14.69 2.42
CA GLY A 110 4.28 14.77 2.63
C GLY A 110 3.71 16.13 2.25
N THR A 111 2.44 16.17 1.87
CA THR A 111 1.72 17.42 1.60
C THR A 111 0.77 17.72 2.75
N THR A 112 0.90 18.88 3.39
CA THR A 112 -0.06 19.32 4.41
C THR A 112 -1.41 19.64 3.79
N SER A 113 -2.50 19.01 4.25
CA SER A 113 -3.84 19.24 3.69
C SER A 113 -4.72 20.18 4.53
N GLY A 114 -4.46 20.33 5.83
CA GLY A 114 -5.25 21.25 6.65
C GLY A 114 -4.96 21.22 8.15
N LYS A 115 -5.44 22.26 8.85
CA LYS A 115 -5.33 22.44 10.30
C LYS A 115 -6.36 21.65 11.10
N VAL A 116 -5.91 21.03 12.19
CA VAL A 116 -6.75 20.34 13.18
C VAL A 116 -6.47 20.88 14.59
N LYS A 117 -7.28 20.50 15.58
CA LYS A 117 -7.11 20.93 16.98
C LYS A 117 -5.79 20.37 17.54
N GLY A 118 -4.73 21.19 17.50
CA GLY A 118 -3.40 20.86 18.05
C GLY A 118 -2.28 20.60 17.02
N GLY A 119 -2.55 20.71 15.72
CA GLY A 119 -1.55 20.42 14.70
C GLY A 119 -2.03 20.56 13.26
N LEU A 120 -1.33 19.89 12.34
CA LEU A 120 -1.63 19.82 10.91
C LEU A 120 -1.85 18.36 10.48
N THR A 121 -2.71 18.14 9.49
CA THR A 121 -2.81 16.85 8.82
C THR A 121 -1.93 16.86 7.59
N VAL A 122 -1.04 15.86 7.49
CA VAL A 122 -0.12 15.66 6.36
C VAL A 122 -0.59 14.45 5.58
N LEU A 123 -0.57 14.51 4.26
CA LEU A 123 -0.82 13.40 3.36
C LEU A 123 0.55 12.87 2.89
N VAL A 124 0.89 11.64 3.27
CA VAL A 124 2.13 10.96 2.88
C VAL A 124 1.75 9.69 2.11
N ASN A 125 2.10 9.60 0.82
CA ASN A 125 1.82 8.46 -0.04
C ASN A 125 0.35 7.96 0.04
N GLY A 126 -0.61 8.89 0.10
CA GLY A 126 -2.05 8.57 0.21
C GLY A 126 -2.55 8.20 1.61
N ILE A 127 -1.68 8.18 2.62
CA ILE A 127 -2.02 7.97 4.03
C ILE A 127 -2.10 9.33 4.73
N ARG A 128 -3.12 9.52 5.56
CA ARG A 128 -3.26 10.72 6.40
C ARG A 128 -2.48 10.54 7.69
N ALA A 129 -1.53 11.44 7.91
CA ALA A 129 -0.69 11.53 9.10
C ALA A 129 -1.03 12.81 9.90
N PHE A 130 -0.74 12.79 11.21
CA PHE A 130 -0.91 13.91 12.11
C PHE A 130 0.44 14.49 12.53
N LEU A 131 0.64 15.77 12.27
CA LEU A 131 1.81 16.53 12.70
C LEU A 131 1.45 17.42 13.90
N PRO A 132 2.02 17.16 15.09
CA PRO A 132 1.82 18.02 16.26
C PRO A 132 2.34 19.43 16.02
N GLY A 133 1.56 20.44 16.43
CA GLY A 133 1.92 21.85 16.23
C GLY A 133 3.25 22.26 16.87
N SER A 134 3.64 21.58 17.95
CA SER A 134 4.89 21.81 18.67
C SER A 134 6.15 21.37 17.92
N LEU A 135 6.00 20.52 16.88
CA LEU A 135 7.12 19.97 16.10
C LEU A 135 7.28 20.64 14.73
N ILE A 136 6.47 21.66 14.44
CA ILE A 136 6.49 22.35 13.14
C ILE A 136 7.67 23.31 13.03
N ASP A 137 7.97 24.03 14.11
CA ASP A 137 9.10 24.95 14.15
C ASP A 137 9.61 25.13 15.60
N THR A 138 10.88 25.47 15.73
CA THR A 138 11.54 25.88 16.98
C THR A 138 10.89 27.08 17.64
N ARG A 139 10.20 27.93 16.87
CA ARG A 139 9.46 29.09 17.39
C ARG A 139 7.97 28.79 17.45
N PRO A 140 7.26 29.20 18.51
CA PRO A 140 5.82 29.08 18.59
C PRO A 140 5.16 29.99 17.55
N ILE A 141 4.81 29.40 16.41
CA ILE A 141 4.02 30.05 15.34
C ILE A 141 2.54 30.03 15.73
N LYS A 142 1.94 31.22 15.78
CA LYS A 142 0.49 31.38 16.05
C LYS A 142 -0.37 31.01 14.83
N ASP A 143 0.18 31.21 13.63
CA ASP A 143 -0.50 30.96 12.37
C ASP A 143 0.16 29.84 11.59
N LEU A 144 -0.63 28.78 11.38
CA LEU A 144 -0.25 27.55 10.66
C LEU A 144 -0.64 27.61 9.17
N SER A 145 -1.39 28.62 8.77
CA SER A 145 -1.84 28.87 7.40
C SER A 145 -0.72 28.92 6.35
N PRO A 146 0.50 29.45 6.63
CA PRO A 146 1.58 29.47 5.64
C PRO A 146 2.12 28.08 5.27
N TYR A 147 1.80 27.08 6.08
CA TYR A 147 2.27 25.71 5.94
C TYR A 147 1.19 24.78 5.43
N GLU A 148 -0.02 25.26 5.11
CA GLU A 148 -1.05 24.46 4.46
C GLU A 148 -0.73 24.32 2.96
N ASN A 149 -1.03 23.15 2.40
CA ASN A 149 -0.81 22.79 0.99
C ASN A 149 0.64 22.90 0.53
N LYS A 150 1.59 22.72 1.43
CA LYS A 150 3.02 22.66 1.10
C LYS A 150 3.54 21.24 1.22
N THR A 151 4.33 20.86 0.23
CA THR A 151 5.10 19.62 0.24
C THR A 151 6.37 19.85 1.03
N MET A 152 6.54 19.13 2.13
CA MET A 152 7.71 19.21 3.00
C MET A 152 8.16 17.81 3.41
N GLU A 153 9.39 17.73 3.91
CA GLU A 153 9.95 16.49 4.44
C GLU A 153 9.67 16.38 5.94
N PHE A 154 9.22 15.20 6.36
CA PHE A 154 8.87 14.90 7.73
C PHE A 154 9.58 13.64 8.19
N LYS A 155 9.82 13.54 9.50
CA LYS A 155 10.33 12.32 10.11
C LYS A 155 9.20 11.61 10.83
N VAL A 156 9.02 10.32 10.54
CA VAL A 156 8.03 9.48 11.24
C VAL A 156 8.56 9.17 12.64
N ILE A 157 7.76 9.47 13.67
CA ILE A 157 8.13 9.21 15.08
C ILE A 157 7.34 8.03 15.64
N LYS A 158 6.08 7.89 15.20
CA LYS A 158 5.17 6.85 15.66
C LYS A 158 4.29 6.42 14.50
N LEU A 159 3.88 5.15 14.51
CA LEU A 159 3.04 4.58 13.47
C LEU A 159 2.00 3.66 14.12
N ASP A 160 0.71 3.88 13.86
CA ASP A 160 -0.41 3.15 14.48
C ASP A 160 -1.28 2.47 13.41
N ARG A 161 -0.84 1.28 12.97
CA ARG A 161 -1.45 0.51 11.86
C ARG A 161 -2.92 0.16 12.07
N LYS A 162 -3.37 -0.03 13.32
CA LYS A 162 -4.77 -0.37 13.64
C LYS A 162 -5.75 0.79 13.48
N ARG A 163 -5.28 2.04 13.57
CA ARG A 163 -6.13 3.24 13.49
C ARG A 163 -5.99 3.98 12.16
N ASN A 164 -5.21 3.44 11.22
CA ASN A 164 -4.79 4.15 10.02
C ASN A 164 -4.22 5.55 10.30
N ASN A 165 -3.58 5.73 11.47
CA ASN A 165 -3.00 6.99 11.89
C ASN A 165 -1.48 6.84 11.93
N VAL A 166 -0.80 7.85 11.39
CA VAL A 166 0.66 8.01 11.35
C VAL A 166 1.01 9.35 11.96
#